data_AF-A0AAE9ZTZ0-F1
#
_entry.id   AF-A0AAE9ZTZ0-F1
#
_cell.length_a   1.000
_cell.length_b   1.000
_cell.length_c   1.000
_cell.angle_alpha   90.00
_cell.angle_beta   90.00
_cell.angle_gamma   90.00
#
_symmetry.space_group_name_H-M   'P 1'
#
loop_
_entity.id
_entity.type
_entity.pdbx_description
1 polymer ?
#
loop_
_entity_poly.entity_id
_entity_poly.type
_entity_poly.pdbx_seq_one_letter_code
_entity_poly.pdbx_strand_id
1 'polypeptide(L)'
;MNVPLKLRVVALGTIVCATGHVVPAATPPSIQQTVASRSAPDSRPYLLFLGADLAVKAEDTWWKIDGVERDWFLSHVGELPTRIPMNRPGFEFTFEQALKVSANLATLGDVVAKSDYTRLNDPGRRWLESQALAISGIDAEVNAATRKLRALNAAAEQRQAVLNNPNSDPLVVAAVLQEPAPDTAGAMRDLSTAVQGMGSEQFDPSFYARRKAETEGSGEQHDALRLRFTLSPRHDLVDPYALIYVEFAVADPAEFRAHRRVFAEPLRPMTAGETAKVDLLKGGFPPGFTFDHVRVHLFDAGREVPTNQSERRTPVTREETFQFLVLDHVSRHRTAKSDAPAELMKELLTPEGRAALNALDVVCFGRVTADGRLAGLFHDAAGTRPWPDADTGAALQDLRFKPTVVAGEAVATIVPLAVPTR
;
A
#
# COMPACT_ATOMS: atom_id res chain seq x y z
N MET A 1 -33.86 -27.82 2.22
CA MET A 1 -34.03 -28.75 3.35
C MET A 1 -33.96 -27.93 4.64
N ASN A 2 -35.14 -27.62 5.20
CA ASN A 2 -35.30 -26.80 6.40
C ASN A 2 -35.31 -27.70 7.63
N VAL A 3 -34.42 -27.44 8.59
CA VAL A 3 -34.46 -28.05 9.93
C VAL A 3 -34.58 -26.92 10.95
N PRO A 4 -35.70 -26.78 11.68
CA PRO A 4 -35.81 -25.78 12.74
C PRO A 4 -35.24 -26.32 14.06
N LEU A 5 -34.24 -25.62 14.62
CA LEU A 5 -33.77 -25.86 15.98
C LEU A 5 -34.71 -25.17 16.99
N LYS A 6 -35.28 -25.97 17.90
CA LYS A 6 -36.07 -25.51 19.05
C LYS A 6 -35.14 -25.06 20.18
N LEU A 7 -35.26 -23.80 20.60
CA LEU A 7 -34.62 -23.25 21.79
C LEU A 7 -35.42 -23.68 23.04
N ARG A 8 -34.78 -24.41 23.97
CA ARG A 8 -35.34 -24.71 25.30
C ARG A 8 -34.86 -23.65 26.29
N VAL A 9 -35.79 -22.89 26.84
CA VAL A 9 -35.59 -22.00 27.99
C VAL A 9 -35.73 -22.84 29.26
N VAL A 10 -34.71 -22.85 30.10
CA VAL A 10 -34.77 -23.38 31.47
C VAL A 10 -34.53 -22.21 32.41
N ALA A 11 -35.61 -21.77 33.07
CA ALA A 11 -35.57 -20.88 34.21
C ALA A 11 -35.59 -21.73 35.48
N LEU A 12 -34.65 -21.51 36.38
CA LEU A 12 -34.76 -21.92 37.78
C LEU A 12 -34.19 -20.80 38.64
N GLY A 13 -35.08 -20.14 39.37
CA GLY A 13 -34.72 -19.22 40.43
C GLY A 13 -34.37 -19.95 41.72
N THR A 14 -33.80 -19.20 42.66
CA THR A 14 -34.18 -19.08 44.08
C THR A 14 -33.16 -18.15 44.71
N ILE A 15 -33.57 -16.98 45.24
CA ILE A 15 -32.73 -16.16 46.11
C ILE A 15 -33.40 -16.13 47.49
N VAL A 16 -32.67 -16.67 48.46
CA VAL A 16 -33.01 -16.72 49.88
C VAL A 16 -32.70 -15.36 50.50
N CYS A 17 -33.70 -14.75 51.13
CA CYS A 17 -33.52 -13.56 51.97
C CYS A 17 -32.95 -13.98 53.34
N ALA A 18 -31.77 -13.46 53.68
CA ALA A 18 -31.21 -13.52 55.03
C ALA A 18 -31.16 -12.10 55.62
N THR A 19 -31.93 -11.89 56.68
CA THR A 19 -31.93 -10.69 57.52
C THR A 19 -30.78 -10.76 58.52
N GLY A 20 -29.75 -9.95 58.33
CA GLY A 20 -28.66 -9.76 59.29
C GLY A 20 -28.80 -8.44 60.04
N HIS A 21 -28.73 -8.51 61.37
CA HIS A 21 -28.75 -7.36 62.28
C HIS A 21 -27.52 -6.45 62.11
N VAL A 22 -27.75 -5.15 62.03
CA VAL A 22 -26.72 -4.10 61.99
C VAL A 22 -26.36 -3.68 63.42
N VAL A 23 -25.09 -3.85 63.79
CA VAL A 23 -24.47 -3.24 64.98
C VAL A 23 -23.82 -1.93 64.54
N PRO A 24 -24.04 -0.79 65.22
CA PRO A 24 -23.42 0.47 64.85
C PRO A 24 -21.95 0.51 65.30
N ALA A 25 -21.02 0.55 64.35
CA ALA A 25 -19.61 0.83 64.62
C ALA A 25 -19.33 2.32 64.48
N ALA A 26 -18.62 2.87 65.46
CA ALA A 26 -18.26 4.27 65.59
C ALA A 26 -17.33 4.76 64.46
N THR A 27 -17.63 5.94 63.93
CA THR A 27 -16.89 6.62 62.86
C THR A 27 -15.60 7.25 63.41
N PRO A 28 -14.40 6.90 62.88
CA PRO A 28 -13.20 7.69 63.14
C PRO A 28 -13.15 8.96 62.26
N PRO A 29 -12.44 10.03 62.70
CA PRO A 29 -12.45 11.32 62.03
C PRO A 29 -11.78 11.27 60.64
N SER A 30 -12.46 11.85 59.65
CA SER A 30 -11.96 12.04 58.29
C SER A 30 -10.79 13.03 58.26
N ILE A 31 -9.59 12.52 57.96
CA ILE A 31 -8.46 13.36 57.53
C ILE A 31 -8.69 13.69 56.05
N GLN A 32 -9.06 14.92 55.74
CA GLN A 32 -9.11 15.43 54.38
C GLN A 32 -7.67 15.59 53.86
N GLN A 33 -7.15 14.57 53.17
CA GLN A 33 -5.99 14.72 52.31
C GLN A 33 -6.43 15.43 51.03
N THR A 34 -6.14 16.72 50.94
CA THR A 34 -6.25 17.50 49.71
C THR A 34 -5.15 17.05 48.74
N VAL A 35 -5.41 15.99 47.97
CA VAL A 35 -4.56 15.64 46.82
C VAL A 35 -4.89 16.62 45.71
N ALA A 36 -4.02 17.62 45.54
CA ALA A 36 -4.05 18.52 44.40
C ALA A 36 -3.85 17.70 43.11
N SER A 37 -4.97 17.34 42.48
CA SER A 37 -4.97 16.74 41.16
C SER A 37 -4.49 17.79 40.18
N ARG A 38 -3.23 17.71 39.74
CA ARG A 38 -2.77 18.40 38.53
C ARG A 38 -3.51 17.78 37.34
N SER A 39 -4.70 18.27 37.04
CA SER A 39 -5.37 18.02 35.77
C SER A 39 -4.65 18.81 34.69
N ALA A 40 -3.57 18.23 34.16
CA ALA A 40 -3.10 18.59 32.83
C ALA A 40 -4.24 18.36 31.84
N PRO A 41 -4.40 19.20 30.79
CA PRO A 41 -5.40 18.95 29.76
C PRO A 41 -5.22 17.54 29.21
N ASP A 42 -6.33 16.82 29.11
CA ASP A 42 -6.43 15.42 28.70
C ASP A 42 -5.99 15.29 27.24
N SER A 43 -4.68 15.35 27.00
CA SER A 43 -4.10 15.26 25.66
C SER A 43 -4.41 13.86 25.12
N ARG A 44 -4.97 13.80 23.91
CA ARG A 44 -5.30 12.56 23.21
C ARG A 44 -4.37 12.38 22.02
N PRO A 45 -3.08 12.07 22.25
CA PRO A 45 -2.08 11.99 21.18
C PRO A 45 -2.20 10.70 20.37
N TYR A 46 -2.99 9.73 20.83
CA TYR A 46 -3.19 8.45 20.18
C TYR A 46 -4.51 8.42 19.41
N LEU A 47 -4.57 7.58 18.38
CA LEU A 47 -5.79 7.32 17.62
C LEU A 47 -6.12 5.83 17.71
N LEU A 48 -7.33 5.52 18.19
CA LEU A 48 -7.96 4.22 18.06
C LEU A 48 -8.72 4.19 16.73
N PHE A 49 -8.51 3.19 15.89
CA PHE A 49 -9.09 3.14 14.55
C PHE A 49 -9.31 1.70 14.10
N LEU A 50 -10.24 1.50 13.16
CA LEU A 50 -10.42 0.23 12.48
C LEU A 50 -9.40 0.16 11.34
N GLY A 51 -8.34 -0.59 11.56
CA GLY A 51 -7.30 -0.85 10.60
C GLY A 51 -7.51 -2.16 9.85
N ALA A 52 -6.48 -2.55 9.12
CA ALA A 52 -6.41 -3.74 8.29
C ALA A 52 -5.17 -4.58 8.61
N ASP A 53 -5.37 -5.86 8.87
CA ASP A 53 -4.30 -6.85 8.87
C ASP A 53 -4.32 -7.59 7.52
N LEU A 54 -3.18 -7.56 6.83
CA LEU A 54 -2.98 -8.28 5.58
C LEU A 54 -2.19 -9.55 5.88
N ALA A 55 -2.74 -10.67 5.44
CA ALA A 55 -1.99 -11.91 5.34
C ALA A 55 -2.14 -12.52 3.94
N VAL A 56 -1.09 -13.20 3.49
CA VAL A 56 -1.02 -13.81 2.17
C VAL A 56 -0.82 -15.30 2.33
N LYS A 57 -1.44 -16.10 1.48
CA LYS A 57 -1.30 -17.55 1.54
C LYS A 57 -0.06 -17.99 0.77
N ALA A 58 0.86 -18.67 1.45
CA ALA A 58 1.98 -19.35 0.82
C ALA A 58 2.11 -20.75 1.43
N GLU A 59 2.18 -21.78 0.57
CA GLU A 59 2.31 -23.19 0.98
C GLU A 59 1.20 -23.60 1.98
N ASP A 60 -0.04 -23.26 1.63
CA ASP A 60 -1.26 -23.49 2.43
C ASP A 60 -1.30 -22.85 3.82
N THR A 61 -0.35 -21.97 4.13
CA THR A 61 -0.29 -21.23 5.40
C THR A 61 -0.49 -19.74 5.15
N TRP A 62 -1.20 -19.06 6.06
CA TRP A 62 -1.38 -17.62 6.03
C TRP A 62 -0.23 -16.91 6.73
N TRP A 63 0.47 -16.05 5.98
CA TRP A 63 1.63 -15.32 6.44
C TRP A 63 1.31 -13.84 6.55
N LYS A 64 1.54 -13.26 7.73
CA LYS A 64 1.37 -11.82 7.95
C LYS A 64 2.44 -11.05 7.17
N ILE A 65 2.05 -9.94 6.57
CA ILE A 65 2.98 -9.08 5.85
C ILE A 65 3.64 -8.08 6.80
N ASP A 66 4.96 -8.05 6.78
CA ASP A 66 5.80 -7.15 7.58
C ASP A 66 6.35 -6.00 6.73
N GLY A 67 6.43 -6.15 5.41
CA GLY A 67 6.99 -5.12 4.54
C GLY A 67 6.72 -5.38 3.07
N VAL A 68 7.12 -4.43 2.24
CA VAL A 68 6.93 -4.48 0.79
C VAL A 68 8.20 -4.00 0.10
N GLU A 69 8.74 -4.85 -0.77
CA GLU A 69 9.92 -4.51 -1.57
C GLU A 69 9.62 -4.75 -3.05
N ARG A 70 9.42 -3.66 -3.82
CA ARG A 70 9.06 -3.70 -5.23
C ARG A 70 7.83 -4.60 -5.47
N ASP A 71 8.03 -5.76 -6.08
CA ASP A 71 6.99 -6.74 -6.44
C ASP A 71 6.89 -7.91 -5.44
N TRP A 72 7.46 -7.74 -4.24
CA TRP A 72 7.51 -8.77 -3.21
C TRP A 72 6.89 -8.29 -1.90
N PHE A 73 6.03 -9.11 -1.33
CA PHE A 73 5.72 -9.01 0.08
C PHE A 73 6.85 -9.61 0.91
N LEU A 74 7.20 -8.94 2.00
CA LEU A 74 8.12 -9.44 3.01
C LEU A 74 7.30 -10.00 4.17
N SER A 75 7.65 -11.21 4.59
CA SER A 75 7.08 -11.88 5.76
C SER A 75 8.17 -12.67 6.48
N HIS A 76 7.92 -13.13 7.69
CA HIS A 76 8.80 -14.03 8.42
C HIS A 76 8.19 -15.43 8.55
N VAL A 77 8.93 -16.43 8.07
CA VAL A 77 8.64 -17.86 8.29
C VAL A 77 9.58 -18.34 9.40
N GLY A 78 9.07 -18.32 10.64
CA GLY A 78 9.94 -18.46 11.81
C GLY A 78 10.89 -17.26 11.94
N GLU A 79 12.20 -17.51 11.95
CA GLU A 79 13.22 -16.45 12.00
C GLU A 79 13.73 -16.04 10.60
N LEU A 80 13.28 -16.69 9.53
CA LEU A 80 13.79 -16.45 8.19
C LEU A 80 12.93 -15.44 7.43
N PRO A 81 13.50 -14.33 6.92
CA PRO A 81 12.79 -13.42 6.05
C PRO A 81 12.45 -14.14 4.74
N THR A 82 11.18 -14.14 4.39
CA THR A 82 10.62 -14.80 3.21
C THR A 82 10.01 -13.77 2.28
N ARG A 83 10.37 -13.87 0.99
CA ARG A 83 9.84 -13.00 -0.06
C ARG A 83 8.74 -13.72 -0.81
N ILE A 84 7.56 -13.13 -0.86
CA ILE A 84 6.38 -13.70 -1.52
C ILE A 84 6.02 -12.82 -2.73
N PRO A 85 6.04 -13.35 -3.96
CA PRO A 85 5.82 -12.54 -5.16
C PRO A 85 4.35 -12.12 -5.28
N MET A 86 4.10 -10.83 -5.50
CA MET A 86 2.74 -10.27 -5.61
C MET A 86 2.00 -10.67 -6.89
N ASN A 87 2.74 -11.07 -7.93
CA ASN A 87 2.23 -11.39 -9.25
C ASN A 87 2.05 -12.90 -9.49
N ARG A 88 2.09 -13.72 -8.42
CA ARG A 88 1.91 -15.17 -8.53
C ARG A 88 0.49 -15.51 -8.99
N PRO A 89 0.31 -16.42 -9.97
CA PRO A 89 -1.03 -16.94 -10.30
C PRO A 89 -1.61 -17.70 -9.11
N GLY A 90 -2.90 -17.48 -8.81
CA GLY A 90 -3.56 -18.06 -7.64
C GLY A 90 -3.16 -17.42 -6.31
N PHE A 91 -2.68 -16.17 -6.33
CA PHE A 91 -2.38 -15.40 -5.14
C PHE A 91 -3.64 -15.17 -4.30
N GLU A 92 -3.71 -15.80 -3.12
CA GLU A 92 -4.77 -15.60 -2.14
C GLU A 92 -4.27 -14.65 -1.04
N PHE A 93 -5.06 -13.63 -0.73
CA PHE A 93 -4.85 -12.75 0.40
C PHE A 93 -6.11 -12.71 1.26
N THR A 94 -5.93 -12.50 2.56
CA THR A 94 -7.01 -12.17 3.48
C THR A 94 -6.78 -10.76 4.00
N PHE A 95 -7.87 -10.03 4.14
CA PHE A 95 -7.90 -8.67 4.64
C PHE A 95 -8.83 -8.66 5.84
N GLU A 96 -8.26 -8.64 7.03
CA GLU A 96 -9.00 -8.68 8.28
C GLU A 96 -9.08 -7.30 8.90
N GLN A 97 -10.30 -6.86 9.22
CA GLN A 97 -10.46 -5.61 9.94
C GLN A 97 -10.13 -5.83 11.41
N ALA A 98 -9.20 -5.04 11.93
CA ALA A 98 -8.75 -5.13 13.31
C ALA A 98 -8.77 -3.75 13.97
N LEU A 99 -9.24 -3.68 15.21
CA LEU A 99 -9.14 -2.46 16.01
C LEU A 99 -7.67 -2.26 16.41
N LYS A 100 -7.11 -1.09 16.11
CA LYS A 100 -5.70 -0.75 16.34
C LYS A 100 -5.57 0.60 17.01
N VAL A 101 -4.44 0.81 17.67
CA VAL A 101 -4.09 2.09 18.29
C VAL A 101 -2.68 2.50 17.90
N SER A 102 -2.49 3.79 17.60
CA SER A 102 -1.17 4.32 17.23
C SER A 102 -1.05 5.81 17.57
N ALA A 103 0.17 6.23 17.92
CA ALA A 103 0.55 7.65 17.99
C ALA A 103 1.15 8.16 16.66
N ASN A 104 1.59 7.24 15.79
CA ASN A 104 2.17 7.59 14.50
C ASN A 104 1.04 7.89 13.54
N LEU A 105 0.74 9.17 13.32
CA LEU A 105 -0.35 9.61 12.45
C LEU A 105 0.19 10.15 11.13
N ALA A 106 -0.59 10.03 10.06
CA ALA A 106 -0.35 10.71 8.80
C ALA A 106 -1.62 11.38 8.26
N THR A 107 -1.48 12.26 7.28
CA THR A 107 -2.58 12.89 6.57
C THR A 107 -2.50 12.51 5.09
N LEU A 108 -3.62 12.06 4.54
CA LEU A 108 -3.85 11.91 3.11
C LEU A 108 -4.71 13.07 2.61
N GLY A 109 -4.17 13.86 1.69
CA GLY A 109 -4.89 14.94 0.99
C GLY A 109 -5.15 14.57 -0.47
N ASP A 110 -6.10 15.27 -1.09
CA ASP A 110 -6.39 15.20 -2.53
C ASP A 110 -6.51 13.77 -3.10
N VAL A 111 -7.12 12.86 -2.34
CA VAL A 111 -7.25 11.45 -2.75
C VAL A 111 -8.23 11.37 -3.93
N VAL A 112 -7.69 11.04 -5.11
CA VAL A 112 -8.43 10.92 -6.37
C VAL A 112 -8.13 9.55 -6.97
N ALA A 113 -9.17 8.73 -7.08
CA ALA A 113 -9.15 7.46 -7.79
C ALA A 113 -9.96 7.61 -9.09
N LYS A 114 -9.37 7.20 -10.22
CA LYS A 114 -10.02 7.21 -11.55
C LYS A 114 -9.62 6.00 -12.37
N SER A 115 -10.51 5.57 -13.25
CA SER A 115 -10.19 4.59 -14.28
C SER A 115 -9.25 5.25 -15.29
N ASP A 116 -8.24 4.52 -15.74
CA ASP A 116 -7.22 4.97 -16.69
C ASP A 116 -6.78 3.77 -17.55
N TYR A 117 -5.82 4.00 -18.45
CA TYR A 117 -5.26 2.97 -19.32
C TYR A 117 -3.88 2.55 -18.86
N THR A 118 -3.57 1.25 -18.97
CA THR A 118 -2.19 0.79 -18.94
C THR A 118 -1.43 1.36 -20.13
N ARG A 119 -0.10 1.46 -19.99
CA ARG A 119 0.77 2.01 -21.04
C ARG A 119 0.60 1.32 -22.40
N LEU A 120 0.31 0.01 -22.41
CA LEU A 120 0.13 -0.79 -23.64
C LEU A 120 -1.27 -0.61 -24.25
N ASN A 121 -2.28 -0.30 -23.44
CA ASN A 121 -3.67 -0.19 -23.88
C ASN A 121 -4.15 1.26 -24.05
N ASP A 122 -3.31 2.25 -23.71
CA ASP A 122 -3.57 3.67 -23.94
C ASP A 122 -3.84 3.95 -25.44
N PRO A 123 -5.08 4.34 -25.82
CA PRO A 123 -5.45 4.59 -27.21
C PRO A 123 -4.60 5.68 -27.87
N GLY A 124 -4.17 6.70 -27.11
CA GLY A 124 -3.34 7.77 -27.61
C GLY A 124 -1.94 7.31 -27.96
N ARG A 125 -1.34 6.46 -27.12
CA ARG A 125 -0.04 5.83 -27.44
C ARG A 125 -0.14 4.92 -28.64
N ARG A 126 -1.15 4.04 -28.71
CA ARG A 126 -1.33 3.14 -29.86
C ARG A 126 -1.52 3.92 -31.16
N TRP A 127 -2.21 5.06 -31.11
CA TRP A 127 -2.33 5.94 -32.26
C TRP A 127 -0.99 6.59 -32.66
N LEU A 128 -0.23 7.14 -31.71
CA LEU A 128 1.11 7.69 -31.97
C LEU A 128 2.06 6.63 -32.54
N GLU A 129 2.07 5.43 -31.97
CA GLU A 129 2.86 4.30 -32.47
C GLU A 129 2.44 3.90 -33.89
N SER A 130 1.12 3.86 -34.17
CA SER A 130 0.62 3.57 -35.51
C SER A 130 1.02 4.63 -36.54
N GLN A 131 1.06 5.91 -36.16
CA GLN A 131 1.55 6.98 -37.03
C GLN A 131 3.05 6.90 -37.27
N ALA A 132 3.84 6.63 -36.23
CA ALA A 132 5.28 6.47 -36.39
C ALA A 132 5.61 5.32 -37.36
N LEU A 133 4.86 4.21 -37.26
CA LEU A 133 4.98 3.09 -38.21
C LEU A 133 4.52 3.48 -39.62
N ALA A 134 3.41 4.23 -39.75
CA ALA A 134 2.95 4.71 -41.05
C ALA A 134 3.96 5.63 -41.73
N ILE A 135 4.52 6.61 -41.00
CA ILE A 135 5.55 7.53 -41.52
C ILE A 135 6.78 6.76 -41.99
N SER A 136 7.28 5.82 -41.19
CA SER A 136 8.46 5.04 -41.58
C SER A 136 8.22 4.14 -42.80
N GLY A 137 7.00 3.60 -42.96
CA GLY A 137 6.59 2.89 -44.17
C GLY A 137 6.56 3.79 -45.40
N ILE A 138 5.99 5.00 -45.27
CA ILE A 138 5.92 5.96 -46.37
C ILE A 138 7.31 6.46 -46.76
N ASP A 139 8.20 6.73 -45.80
CA ASP A 139 9.59 7.09 -46.09
C ASP A 139 10.31 5.99 -46.88
N ALA A 140 10.06 4.71 -46.55
CA ALA A 140 10.62 3.59 -47.31
C ALA A 140 10.10 3.55 -48.74
N GLU A 141 8.80 3.82 -48.95
CA GLU A 141 8.16 3.86 -50.27
C GLU A 141 8.65 5.04 -51.11
N VAL A 142 8.70 6.25 -50.54
CA VAL A 142 9.24 7.45 -51.19
C VAL A 142 10.70 7.24 -51.57
N ASN A 143 11.51 6.65 -50.68
CA ASN A 143 12.90 6.34 -50.98
C ASN A 143 13.03 5.28 -52.09
N ALA A 144 12.17 4.27 -52.12
CA ALA A 144 12.15 3.26 -53.18
C ALA A 144 11.76 3.87 -54.54
N ALA A 145 10.69 4.67 -54.57
CA ALA A 145 10.25 5.37 -55.77
C ALA A 145 11.31 6.37 -56.28
N THR A 146 11.96 7.10 -55.37
CA THR A 146 13.06 8.03 -55.69
C THR A 146 14.26 7.28 -56.28
N ARG A 147 14.65 6.12 -55.71
CA ARG A 147 15.71 5.28 -56.27
C ARG A 147 15.36 4.78 -57.67
N LYS A 148 14.12 4.33 -57.89
CA LYS A 148 13.62 3.88 -59.20
C LYS A 148 13.69 5.00 -60.22
N LEU A 149 13.22 6.21 -59.88
CA LEU A 149 13.27 7.36 -60.77
C LEU A 149 14.71 7.76 -61.12
N ARG A 150 15.62 7.80 -60.13
CA ARG A 150 17.05 8.09 -60.37
C ARG A 150 17.70 7.07 -61.29
N ALA A 151 17.42 5.78 -61.10
CA ALA A 151 17.95 4.73 -61.96
C ALA A 151 17.46 4.86 -63.41
N LEU A 152 16.18 5.17 -63.61
CA LEU A 152 15.60 5.36 -64.94
C LEU A 152 16.11 6.63 -65.63
N ASN A 153 16.28 7.73 -64.90
CA ASN A 153 16.88 8.95 -65.45
C ASN A 153 18.34 8.73 -65.86
N ALA A 154 19.13 8.04 -65.03
CA ALA A 154 20.51 7.69 -65.37
C ALA A 154 20.58 6.80 -66.63
N ALA A 155 19.67 5.83 -66.77
CA ALA A 155 19.57 5.01 -67.97
C ALA A 155 19.18 5.83 -69.21
N ALA A 156 18.26 6.80 -69.07
CA ALA A 156 17.87 7.71 -70.14
C ALA A 156 19.03 8.62 -70.58
N GLU A 157 19.79 9.18 -69.63
CA GLU A 157 20.97 10.01 -69.90
C GLU A 157 22.08 9.21 -70.60
N GLN A 158 22.35 7.98 -70.16
CA GLN A 158 23.30 7.08 -70.81
C GLN A 158 22.88 6.75 -72.25
N ARG A 159 21.61 6.43 -72.46
CA ARG A 159 21.05 6.21 -73.81
C ARG A 159 21.24 7.43 -74.69
N GLN A 160 20.91 8.62 -74.18
CA GLN A 160 21.05 9.87 -74.93
C GLN A 160 22.52 10.22 -75.22
N ALA A 161 23.44 9.93 -74.30
CA ALA A 161 24.87 10.13 -74.50
C ALA A 161 25.42 9.21 -75.62
N VAL A 162 24.97 7.96 -75.70
CA VAL A 162 25.36 7.03 -76.79
C VAL A 162 24.81 7.52 -78.13
N LEU A 163 23.54 7.97 -78.18
CA LEU A 163 22.89 8.46 -79.39
C LEU A 163 23.49 9.78 -79.91
N ASN A 164 23.91 10.66 -79.00
CA ASN A 164 24.47 11.97 -79.36
C ASN A 164 25.98 11.95 -79.62
N ASN A 165 26.67 10.85 -79.33
CA ASN A 165 28.09 10.72 -79.56
C ASN A 165 28.36 10.27 -81.01
N PRO A 166 28.94 11.12 -81.87
CA PRO A 166 29.18 10.79 -83.28
C PRO A 166 30.24 9.70 -83.48
N ASN A 167 30.99 9.34 -82.43
CA ASN A 167 32.02 8.30 -82.44
C ASN A 167 31.52 6.94 -81.89
N SER A 168 30.23 6.80 -81.61
CA SER A 168 29.64 5.54 -81.14
C SER A 168 29.62 4.47 -82.24
N ASP A 169 29.89 3.21 -81.87
CA ASP A 169 29.80 2.06 -82.78
C ASP A 169 28.37 1.88 -83.32
N PRO A 170 28.15 1.77 -84.64
CA PRO A 170 26.83 1.58 -85.25
C PRO A 170 26.04 0.39 -84.69
N LEU A 171 26.70 -0.70 -84.29
CA LEU A 171 26.06 -1.87 -83.68
C LEU A 171 25.55 -1.56 -82.26
N VAL A 172 26.28 -0.74 -81.50
CA VAL A 172 25.88 -0.29 -80.16
C VAL A 172 24.71 0.68 -80.26
N VAL A 173 24.72 1.59 -81.23
CA VAL A 173 23.60 2.50 -81.51
C VAL A 173 22.34 1.71 -81.90
N ALA A 174 22.47 0.71 -82.78
CA ALA A 174 21.35 -0.15 -83.18
C ALA A 174 20.76 -0.95 -82.00
N ALA A 175 21.61 -1.46 -81.11
CA ALA A 175 21.17 -2.16 -79.89
C ALA A 175 20.39 -1.24 -78.94
N VAL A 176 20.88 -0.03 -78.71
CA VAL A 176 20.21 0.97 -77.85
C VAL A 176 18.84 1.42 -78.43
N LEU A 177 18.71 1.44 -79.75
CA LEU A 177 17.43 1.73 -80.41
C LEU A 177 16.41 0.58 -80.29
N GLN A 178 16.86 -0.66 -80.11
CA GLN A 178 16.00 -1.82 -79.89
C GLN A 178 15.54 -1.97 -78.44
N GLU A 179 16.22 -1.37 -77.47
CA GLU A 179 15.77 -1.36 -76.09
C GLU A 179 14.53 -0.47 -75.89
N PRO A 180 13.52 -0.93 -75.13
CA PRO A 180 12.37 -0.11 -74.79
C PRO A 180 12.81 1.15 -74.04
N ALA A 181 12.19 2.29 -74.34
CA ALA A 181 12.49 3.53 -73.65
C ALA A 181 12.18 3.39 -72.14
N PRO A 182 13.04 3.95 -71.25
CA PRO A 182 12.76 3.93 -69.82
C PRO A 182 11.46 4.68 -69.52
N ASP A 183 10.52 4.05 -68.80
CA ASP A 183 9.22 4.64 -68.43
C ASP A 183 9.37 5.61 -67.23
N THR A 184 10.02 6.73 -67.49
CA THR A 184 10.19 7.82 -66.52
C THR A 184 8.86 8.43 -66.11
N ALA A 185 7.88 8.46 -67.01
CA ALA A 185 6.53 8.96 -66.74
C ALA A 185 5.75 8.06 -65.78
N GLY A 186 5.91 6.74 -65.87
CA GLY A 186 5.42 5.78 -64.88
C GLY A 186 6.08 5.97 -63.52
N ALA A 187 7.40 6.06 -63.47
CA ALA A 187 8.12 6.27 -62.21
C ALA A 187 7.81 7.63 -61.55
N MET A 188 7.55 8.67 -62.32
CA MET A 188 7.10 9.97 -61.82
C MET A 188 5.69 9.87 -61.20
N ARG A 189 4.80 9.07 -61.79
CA ARG A 189 3.46 8.77 -61.23
C ARG A 189 3.57 7.95 -59.94
N ASP A 190 4.46 6.96 -59.89
CA ASP A 190 4.72 6.17 -58.68
C ASP A 190 5.22 7.08 -57.55
N LEU A 191 6.19 7.96 -57.83
CA LEU A 191 6.68 8.93 -56.85
C LEU A 191 5.60 9.92 -56.41
N SER A 192 4.81 10.44 -57.35
CA SER A 192 3.68 11.33 -57.03
C SER A 192 2.65 10.64 -56.14
N THR A 193 2.37 9.35 -56.38
CA THR A 193 1.42 8.56 -55.58
C THR A 193 1.97 8.33 -54.17
N ALA A 194 3.25 7.98 -54.05
CA ALA A 194 3.92 7.80 -52.76
C ALA A 194 3.94 9.11 -51.94
N VAL A 195 4.22 10.25 -52.59
CA VAL A 195 4.22 11.57 -51.94
C VAL A 195 2.80 12.01 -51.54
N GLN A 196 1.79 11.74 -52.37
CA GLN A 196 0.39 12.04 -52.03
C GLN A 196 -0.12 11.18 -50.86
N GLY A 197 0.40 9.95 -50.70
CA GLY A 197 0.13 9.10 -49.54
C GLY A 197 0.50 9.75 -48.18
N MET A 198 1.49 10.65 -48.16
CA MET A 198 1.87 11.42 -46.97
C MET A 198 0.80 12.42 -46.52
N GLY A 199 -0.06 12.88 -47.44
CA GLY A 199 -1.07 13.92 -47.17
C GLY A 199 -2.43 13.38 -46.71
N SER A 200 -2.54 12.10 -46.40
CA SER A 200 -3.83 11.47 -46.06
C SER A 200 -4.35 11.89 -44.68
N GLU A 201 -5.68 11.90 -44.53
CA GLU A 201 -6.44 12.31 -43.32
C GLU A 201 -6.02 11.58 -42.03
N GLN A 202 -5.24 10.50 -42.12
CA GLN A 202 -4.68 9.78 -40.97
C GLN A 202 -3.70 10.62 -40.13
N PHE A 203 -3.16 11.70 -40.68
CA PHE A 203 -2.26 12.64 -39.99
C PHE A 203 -2.96 13.90 -39.46
N ASP A 204 -4.28 14.01 -39.60
CA ASP A 204 -5.03 15.17 -39.10
C ASP A 204 -5.23 15.07 -37.57
N PRO A 205 -4.77 16.06 -36.78
CA PRO A 205 -5.05 16.13 -35.34
C PRO A 205 -6.53 16.08 -34.97
N SER A 206 -7.42 16.52 -35.86
CA SER A 206 -8.88 16.50 -35.67
C SER A 206 -9.45 15.08 -35.67
N PHE A 207 -8.80 14.14 -36.37
CA PHE A 207 -9.16 12.72 -36.36
C PHE A 207 -8.93 12.11 -34.96
N TYR A 208 -7.82 12.45 -34.30
CA TYR A 208 -7.56 12.02 -32.92
C TYR A 208 -8.60 12.60 -31.95
N ALA A 209 -8.93 13.88 -32.07
CA ALA A 209 -9.94 14.52 -31.22
C ALA A 209 -11.32 13.84 -31.38
N ARG A 210 -11.71 13.49 -32.62
CA ARG A 210 -12.96 12.79 -32.90
C ARG A 210 -12.95 11.35 -32.38
N ARG A 211 -11.85 10.61 -32.57
CA ARG A 211 -11.69 9.24 -32.06
C ARG A 211 -11.63 9.19 -30.54
N LYS A 212 -10.99 10.18 -29.91
CA LYS A 212 -10.96 10.34 -28.45
C LYS A 212 -12.37 10.61 -27.92
N ALA A 213 -13.13 11.50 -28.56
CA ALA A 213 -14.52 11.76 -28.20
C ALA A 213 -15.44 10.54 -28.41
N GLU A 214 -15.23 9.75 -29.47
CA GLU A 214 -15.95 8.50 -29.71
C GLU A 214 -15.60 7.40 -28.68
N THR A 215 -14.33 7.35 -28.24
CA THR A 215 -13.85 6.38 -27.24
C THR A 215 -14.33 6.78 -25.83
N GLU A 216 -14.37 8.08 -25.51
CA GLU A 216 -14.95 8.60 -24.26
C GLU A 216 -16.49 8.40 -24.21
N GLY A 217 -17.16 8.24 -25.35
CA GLY A 217 -18.62 8.07 -25.44
C GLY A 217 -19.14 6.62 -25.53
N SER A 218 -18.29 5.60 -25.75
CA SER A 218 -18.72 4.24 -26.14
C SER A 218 -18.62 3.14 -25.06
N GLY A 219 -18.39 3.51 -23.80
CA GLY A 219 -18.21 2.55 -22.71
C GLY A 219 -16.73 2.27 -22.52
N GLU A 220 -16.16 2.98 -21.55
CA GLU A 220 -14.73 3.07 -21.25
C GLU A 220 -14.04 1.69 -21.13
N GLN A 221 -13.17 1.34 -22.09
CA GLN A 221 -12.30 0.15 -22.01
C GLN A 221 -11.08 0.38 -21.10
N HIS A 222 -11.26 1.11 -20.00
CA HIS A 222 -10.21 1.26 -19.01
C HIS A 222 -9.81 -0.09 -18.43
N ASP A 223 -8.50 -0.28 -18.23
CA ASP A 223 -7.90 -1.50 -17.71
C ASP A 223 -6.93 -1.23 -16.54
N ALA A 224 -6.86 0.02 -16.10
CA ALA A 224 -6.04 0.47 -14.98
C ALA A 224 -6.79 1.39 -14.02
N LEU A 225 -6.37 1.36 -12.76
CA LEU A 225 -6.69 2.34 -11.73
C LEU A 225 -5.55 3.36 -11.65
N ARG A 226 -5.88 4.64 -11.75
CA ARG A 226 -4.99 5.72 -11.36
C ARG A 226 -5.41 6.31 -10.02
N LEU A 227 -4.49 6.25 -9.06
CA LEU A 227 -4.69 6.76 -7.71
C LEU A 227 -3.67 7.87 -7.45
N ARG A 228 -4.17 9.06 -7.14
CA ARG A 228 -3.35 10.22 -6.77
C ARG A 228 -3.73 10.70 -5.38
N PHE A 229 -2.73 11.06 -4.57
CA PHE A 229 -2.93 11.69 -3.28
C PHE A 229 -1.69 12.43 -2.82
N THR A 230 -1.83 13.26 -1.80
CA THR A 230 -0.73 13.85 -1.04
C THR A 230 -0.60 13.13 0.30
N LEU A 231 0.62 12.85 0.73
CA LEU A 231 0.93 12.19 2.00
C LEU A 231 1.78 13.12 2.85
N SER A 232 1.37 13.35 4.10
CA SER A 232 2.10 14.15 5.09
C SER A 232 2.13 13.44 6.44
N PRO A 233 3.26 12.84 6.88
CA PRO A 233 3.33 12.15 8.15
C PRO A 233 3.63 13.10 9.31
N ARG A 234 3.17 12.78 10.51
CA ARG A 234 3.50 13.52 11.75
C ARG A 234 4.79 13.05 12.41
N HIS A 235 5.24 11.85 12.06
CA HIS A 235 6.47 11.21 12.56
C HIS A 235 7.27 10.74 11.35
N ASP A 236 8.56 10.49 11.53
CA ASP A 236 9.38 9.91 10.48
C ASP A 236 8.82 8.53 10.08
N LEU A 237 8.74 8.29 8.77
CA LEU A 237 8.39 7.00 8.19
C LEU A 237 9.67 6.41 7.57
N VAL A 238 10.13 5.30 8.12
CA VAL A 238 11.42 4.70 7.77
C VAL A 238 11.30 3.73 6.60
N ASP A 239 10.26 2.89 6.60
CA ASP A 239 9.98 1.92 5.55
C ASP A 239 8.48 1.97 5.18
N PRO A 240 8.00 3.10 4.61
CA PRO A 240 6.60 3.27 4.33
C PRO A 240 6.16 2.51 3.07
N TYR A 241 4.95 1.97 3.10
CA TYR A 241 4.28 1.45 1.92
C TYR A 241 2.76 1.69 1.98
N ALA A 242 2.14 1.85 0.81
CA ALA A 242 0.69 1.98 0.68
C ALA A 242 0.09 0.64 0.25
N LEU A 243 -0.93 0.18 0.97
CA LEU A 243 -1.78 -0.93 0.60
C LEU A 243 -3.10 -0.36 0.06
N ILE A 244 -3.40 -0.68 -1.19
CA ILE A 244 -4.54 -0.15 -1.94
C ILE A 244 -5.54 -1.29 -2.12
N TYR A 245 -6.64 -1.20 -1.41
CA TYR A 245 -7.75 -2.14 -1.50
C TYR A 245 -8.79 -1.60 -2.47
N VAL A 246 -9.14 -2.39 -3.48
CA VAL A 246 -10.08 -2.02 -4.53
C VAL A 246 -11.18 -3.06 -4.61
N GLU A 247 -12.42 -2.60 -4.45
CA GLU A 247 -13.61 -3.37 -4.83
C GLU A 247 -14.11 -2.84 -6.17
N PHE A 248 -14.33 -3.75 -7.12
CA PHE A 248 -14.75 -3.39 -8.47
C PHE A 248 -15.75 -4.40 -9.03
N ALA A 249 -16.60 -3.91 -9.91
CA ALA A 249 -17.52 -4.71 -10.69
C ALA A 249 -17.08 -4.72 -12.17
N VAL A 250 -17.45 -5.78 -12.86
CA VAL A 250 -17.34 -5.88 -14.32
C VAL A 250 -18.75 -5.78 -14.86
N ALA A 251 -18.96 -4.98 -15.91
CA ALA A 251 -20.24 -4.85 -16.59
C ALA A 251 -20.55 -6.12 -17.41
N ASP A 252 -20.67 -7.28 -16.76
CA ASP A 252 -21.27 -8.47 -17.34
C ASP A 252 -22.74 -8.56 -16.87
N PRO A 253 -23.72 -8.55 -17.79
CA PRO A 253 -25.14 -8.60 -17.45
C PRO A 253 -25.59 -9.90 -16.76
N ALA A 254 -24.78 -10.97 -16.73
CA ALA A 254 -25.18 -12.26 -16.15
C ALA A 254 -24.93 -12.38 -14.64
N GLU A 255 -23.88 -11.76 -14.09
CA GLU A 255 -23.54 -11.86 -12.67
C GLU A 255 -22.76 -10.62 -12.19
N PHE A 256 -23.43 -9.69 -11.51
CA PHE A 256 -22.77 -8.60 -10.79
C PHE A 256 -22.04 -9.17 -9.57
N ARG A 257 -20.80 -9.64 -9.75
CA ARG A 257 -19.93 -10.08 -8.64
C ARG A 257 -18.95 -8.96 -8.32
N ALA A 258 -18.97 -8.50 -7.07
CA ALA A 258 -17.93 -7.63 -6.56
C ALA A 258 -16.60 -8.40 -6.49
N HIS A 259 -15.63 -7.96 -7.27
CA HIS A 259 -14.26 -8.46 -7.24
C HIS A 259 -13.44 -7.60 -6.29
N ARG A 260 -12.47 -8.22 -5.63
CA ARG A 260 -11.56 -7.56 -4.69
C ARG A 260 -10.14 -7.71 -5.17
N ARG A 261 -9.37 -6.63 -5.05
CA ARG A 261 -7.94 -6.65 -5.34
C ARG A 261 -7.18 -5.80 -4.36
N VAL A 262 -6.00 -6.28 -4.00
CA VAL A 262 -5.06 -5.53 -3.18
C VAL A 262 -3.80 -5.30 -4.00
N PHE A 263 -3.35 -4.06 -4.01
CA PHE A 263 -2.03 -3.69 -4.47
C PHE A 263 -1.22 -3.20 -3.28
N ALA A 264 0.08 -3.43 -3.31
CA ALA A 264 0.98 -2.75 -2.43
C ALA A 264 1.99 -1.95 -3.24
N GLU A 265 2.36 -0.79 -2.73
CA GLU A 265 3.32 0.10 -3.34
C GLU A 265 4.31 0.59 -2.27
N PRO A 266 5.61 0.28 -2.41
CA PRO A 266 6.61 0.87 -1.54
C PRO A 266 6.68 2.37 -1.77
N LEU A 267 6.73 3.14 -0.69
CA LEU A 267 6.92 4.58 -0.72
C LEU A 267 8.35 4.90 -0.31
N ARG A 268 8.84 6.08 -0.69
CA ARG A 268 10.13 6.55 -0.20
C ARG A 268 10.04 6.87 1.30
N PRO A 269 11.12 6.69 2.09
CA PRO A 269 11.18 7.22 3.44
C PRO A 269 10.84 8.72 3.48
N MET A 270 10.18 9.15 4.55
CA MET A 270 9.69 10.51 4.70
C MET A 270 9.97 11.03 6.11
N THR A 271 10.35 12.30 6.22
CA THR A 271 10.52 12.94 7.53
C THR A 271 9.21 13.56 8.02
N ALA A 272 9.10 13.72 9.33
CA ALA A 272 7.94 14.35 9.95
C ALA A 272 7.67 15.76 9.36
N GLY A 273 6.42 15.99 8.95
CA GLY A 273 5.98 17.25 8.35
C GLY A 273 6.27 17.41 6.86
N GLU A 274 7.07 16.52 6.26
CA GLU A 274 7.27 16.49 4.81
C GLU A 274 5.95 16.20 4.08
N THR A 275 5.74 16.77 2.89
CA THR A 275 4.58 16.44 2.05
C THR A 275 5.04 15.90 0.70
N ALA A 276 4.59 14.71 0.34
CA ALA A 276 4.89 14.06 -0.93
C ALA A 276 3.64 13.87 -1.77
N LYS A 277 3.75 14.06 -3.09
CA LYS A 277 2.71 13.68 -4.06
C LYS A 277 2.95 12.24 -4.48
N VAL A 278 1.90 11.44 -4.46
CA VAL A 278 1.90 10.04 -4.87
C VAL A 278 0.97 9.90 -6.07
N ASP A 279 1.46 9.35 -7.18
CA ASP A 279 0.68 9.06 -8.41
C ASP A 279 0.97 7.61 -8.83
N LEU A 280 -0.03 6.76 -8.63
CA LEU A 280 0.08 5.32 -8.86
C LEU A 280 -0.83 4.92 -10.01
N LEU A 281 -0.28 4.15 -10.94
CA LEU A 281 -1.03 3.53 -12.02
C LEU A 281 -0.95 2.00 -11.87
N LYS A 282 -2.08 1.37 -11.54
CA LYS A 282 -2.16 -0.07 -11.31
C LYS A 282 -3.08 -0.71 -12.35
N GLY A 283 -2.48 -1.51 -13.23
CA GLY A 283 -3.18 -2.23 -14.29
C GLY A 283 -3.77 -3.57 -13.87
N GLY A 284 -4.21 -4.32 -14.87
CA GLY A 284 -4.64 -5.72 -14.75
C GLY A 284 -6.14 -5.87 -14.50
N PHE A 285 -6.90 -4.79 -14.48
CA PHE A 285 -8.35 -4.86 -14.40
C PHE A 285 -8.92 -5.33 -15.75
N PRO A 286 -10.02 -6.09 -15.74
CA PRO A 286 -10.71 -6.43 -16.97
C PRO A 286 -11.26 -5.15 -17.64
N PRO A 287 -11.29 -5.07 -18.98
CA PRO A 287 -11.84 -3.92 -19.67
C PRO A 287 -13.29 -3.63 -19.27
N GLY A 288 -13.63 -2.35 -19.10
CA GLY A 288 -14.99 -1.94 -18.73
C GLY A 288 -15.33 -2.12 -17.25
N PHE A 289 -14.32 -2.31 -16.40
CA PHE A 289 -14.53 -2.35 -14.96
C PHE A 289 -14.95 -0.97 -14.40
N THR A 290 -15.72 -1.00 -13.31
CA THR A 290 -16.01 0.17 -12.49
C THR A 290 -15.64 -0.15 -11.05
N PHE A 291 -14.93 0.74 -10.36
CA PHE A 291 -14.62 0.55 -8.95
C PHE A 291 -15.75 1.11 -8.07
N ASP A 292 -16.14 0.34 -7.06
CA ASP A 292 -17.14 0.73 -6.06
C ASP A 292 -16.45 1.43 -4.87
N HIS A 293 -15.33 0.85 -4.42
CA HIS A 293 -14.57 1.34 -3.29
C HIS A 293 -13.07 1.25 -3.53
N VAL A 294 -12.35 2.33 -3.25
CA VAL A 294 -10.88 2.38 -3.23
C VAL A 294 -10.46 2.89 -1.86
N ARG A 295 -9.73 2.08 -1.10
CA ARG A 295 -9.21 2.42 0.23
C ARG A 295 -7.69 2.36 0.22
N VAL A 296 -7.07 3.32 0.89
CA VAL A 296 -5.61 3.42 1.03
C VAL A 296 -5.26 3.25 2.49
N HIS A 297 -4.51 2.20 2.79
CA HIS A 297 -3.94 1.94 4.10
C HIS A 297 -2.45 2.23 4.02
N LEU A 298 -1.95 3.05 4.95
CA LEU A 298 -0.53 3.37 5.03
C LEU A 298 0.10 2.48 6.09
N PHE A 299 1.25 1.90 5.78
CA PHE A 299 2.05 1.11 6.71
C PHE A 299 3.46 1.67 6.77
N ASP A 300 4.13 1.45 7.90
CA ASP A 300 5.54 1.73 8.13
C ASP A 300 6.13 0.58 8.96
N ALA A 301 7.15 -0.10 8.43
CA ALA A 301 7.78 -1.26 9.06
C ALA A 301 6.77 -2.30 9.60
N GLY A 302 5.77 -2.64 8.77
CA GLY A 302 4.76 -3.66 9.08
C GLY A 302 3.65 -3.21 10.03
N ARG A 303 3.67 -1.95 10.47
CA ARG A 303 2.65 -1.38 11.34
C ARG A 303 1.81 -0.36 10.57
N GLU A 304 0.51 -0.46 10.71
CA GLU A 304 -0.39 0.48 10.05
C GLU A 304 -0.32 1.86 10.73
N VAL A 305 -0.14 2.88 9.90
CA VAL A 305 -0.09 4.29 10.27
C VAL A 305 -1.48 4.88 9.99
N PRO A 306 -2.28 5.18 11.02
CA PRO A 306 -3.59 5.77 10.80
C PRO A 306 -3.52 7.10 10.06
N THR A 307 -4.51 7.30 9.19
CA THR A 307 -4.68 8.52 8.40
C THR A 307 -5.98 9.22 8.73
N ASN A 308 -6.16 10.43 8.18
CA ASN A 308 -7.47 11.10 8.21
C ASN A 308 -8.59 10.34 7.48
N GLN A 309 -8.25 9.35 6.65
CA GLN A 309 -9.17 8.48 5.93
C GLN A 309 -9.42 7.13 6.63
N SER A 310 -8.73 6.84 7.74
CA SER A 310 -8.95 5.60 8.49
C SER A 310 -10.37 5.50 9.04
N GLU A 311 -10.94 4.30 8.97
CA GLU A 311 -12.32 4.04 9.40
C GLU A 311 -12.45 4.07 10.93
N ARG A 312 -13.62 4.55 11.40
CA ARG A 312 -14.03 4.52 12.83
C ARG A 312 -12.94 5.03 13.79
N ARG A 313 -12.34 6.17 13.45
CA ARG A 313 -11.27 6.78 14.22
C ARG A 313 -11.79 7.55 15.44
N THR A 314 -11.15 7.36 16.59
CA THR A 314 -11.43 8.06 17.84
C THR A 314 -10.11 8.45 18.52
N PRO A 315 -9.86 9.74 18.80
CA PRO A 315 -8.72 10.16 19.61
C PRO A 315 -8.87 9.61 21.03
N VAL A 316 -7.80 9.01 21.55
CA VAL A 316 -7.77 8.38 22.88
C VAL A 316 -6.59 8.86 23.70
N THR A 317 -6.74 8.80 25.01
CA THR A 317 -5.71 9.19 25.99
C THR A 317 -4.63 8.11 26.09
N ARG A 318 -3.51 8.45 26.76
CA ARG A 318 -2.45 7.48 27.06
C ARG A 318 -2.97 6.30 27.91
N GLU A 319 -3.86 6.58 28.87
CA GLU A 319 -4.42 5.56 29.76
C GLU A 319 -5.43 4.66 29.04
N GLU A 320 -6.29 5.22 28.19
CA GLU A 320 -7.20 4.43 27.35
C GLU A 320 -6.43 3.54 26.38
N THR A 321 -5.35 4.07 25.78
CA THR A 321 -4.44 3.31 24.92
C THR A 321 -3.80 2.15 25.68
N PHE A 322 -3.31 2.41 26.89
CA PHE A 322 -2.75 1.37 27.76
C PHE A 322 -3.75 0.25 28.04
N GLN A 323 -4.96 0.60 28.48
CA GLN A 323 -6.02 -0.38 28.77
C GLN A 323 -6.39 -1.21 27.54
N PHE A 324 -6.50 -0.56 26.37
CA PHE A 324 -6.76 -1.24 25.11
C PHE A 324 -5.65 -2.27 24.78
N LEU A 325 -4.38 -1.87 24.87
CA LEU A 325 -3.25 -2.75 24.56
C LEU A 325 -3.13 -3.94 25.53
N VAL A 326 -3.42 -3.73 26.82
CA VAL A 326 -3.48 -4.82 27.79
C VAL A 326 -4.62 -5.79 27.47
N LEU A 327 -5.83 -5.26 27.21
CA LEU A 327 -7.00 -6.08 26.88
C LEU A 327 -6.79 -6.89 25.60
N ASP A 328 -6.28 -6.25 24.56
CA ASP A 328 -5.95 -6.88 23.28
C ASP A 328 -4.91 -8.01 23.46
N HIS A 329 -3.83 -7.73 24.21
CA HIS A 329 -2.80 -8.72 24.51
C HIS A 329 -3.35 -9.93 25.27
N VAL A 330 -4.05 -9.71 26.39
CA VAL A 330 -4.60 -10.79 27.21
C VAL A 330 -5.66 -11.59 26.45
N SER A 331 -6.51 -10.93 25.64
CA SER A 331 -7.56 -11.60 24.87
C SER A 331 -7.00 -12.55 23.81
N ARG A 332 -5.91 -12.16 23.12
CA ARG A 332 -5.22 -13.03 22.14
C ARG A 332 -4.67 -14.30 22.78
N HIS A 333 -4.15 -14.21 24.01
CA HIS A 333 -3.55 -15.36 24.69
C HIS A 333 -4.58 -16.19 25.46
N ARG A 334 -5.69 -15.58 25.92
CA ARG A 334 -6.80 -16.27 26.56
C ARG A 334 -7.48 -17.26 25.64
N THR A 335 -7.74 -16.86 24.40
CA THR A 335 -8.41 -17.71 23.40
C THR A 335 -7.52 -18.89 22.98
N ALA A 336 -6.22 -18.66 22.84
CA ALA A 336 -5.24 -19.70 22.51
C ALA A 336 -4.78 -20.55 23.71
N LYS A 337 -5.08 -20.10 24.95
CA LYS A 337 -4.48 -20.63 26.20
C LYS A 337 -2.95 -20.68 26.14
N SER A 338 -2.35 -19.68 25.50
CA SER A 338 -0.91 -19.59 25.33
C SER A 338 -0.27 -18.73 26.42
N ASP A 339 1.02 -18.95 26.62
CA ASP A 339 1.85 -18.16 27.52
C ASP A 339 2.51 -17.02 26.73
N ALA A 340 2.72 -15.88 27.40
CA ALA A 340 3.50 -14.77 26.86
C ALA A 340 4.23 -14.02 27.97
N PRO A 341 5.50 -13.64 27.78
CA PRO A 341 6.22 -12.84 28.75
C PRO A 341 5.71 -11.39 28.75
N ALA A 342 5.89 -10.69 29.87
CA ALA A 342 5.62 -9.26 29.91
C ALA A 342 6.53 -8.48 28.94
N GLU A 343 5.96 -7.50 28.25
CA GLU A 343 6.63 -6.72 27.21
C GLU A 343 6.46 -5.23 27.48
N LEU A 344 7.55 -4.45 27.45
CA LEU A 344 7.49 -2.99 27.59
C LEU A 344 6.78 -2.36 26.40
N MET A 345 5.74 -1.55 26.64
CA MET A 345 5.00 -0.81 25.62
C MET A 345 5.78 0.43 25.19
N LYS A 346 6.69 0.26 24.22
CA LYS A 346 7.58 1.33 23.71
C LYS A 346 6.82 2.57 23.21
N GLU A 347 5.64 2.37 22.62
CA GLU A 347 4.72 3.40 22.13
C GLU A 347 4.13 4.29 23.25
N LEU A 348 4.17 3.84 24.50
CA LEU A 348 3.67 4.59 25.66
C LEU A 348 4.79 5.21 26.50
N LEU A 349 6.07 5.10 26.11
CA LEU A 349 7.16 5.70 26.86
C LEU A 349 7.06 7.24 26.84
N THR A 350 7.07 7.84 28.03
CA THR A 350 7.29 9.27 28.18
C THR A 350 8.75 9.62 27.88
N PRO A 351 9.06 10.88 27.52
CA PRO A 351 10.43 11.36 27.41
C PRO A 351 11.25 11.09 28.67
N GLU A 352 10.66 11.31 29.85
CA GLU A 352 11.29 11.08 31.16
C GLU A 352 11.55 9.60 31.40
N GLY A 353 10.56 8.73 31.15
CA GLY A 353 10.71 7.29 31.32
C GLY A 353 11.73 6.70 30.35
N ARG A 354 11.82 7.23 29.11
CA ARG A 354 12.84 6.85 28.14
C ARG A 354 14.24 7.29 28.59
N ALA A 355 14.38 8.53 29.05
CA ALA A 355 15.65 9.05 29.56
C ALA A 355 16.12 8.24 30.77
N ALA A 356 15.22 7.95 31.72
CA ALA A 356 15.52 7.14 32.89
C ALA A 356 15.93 5.71 32.52
N LEU A 357 15.21 5.06 31.60
CA LEU A 357 15.55 3.71 31.13
C LEU A 357 16.93 3.67 30.46
N ASN A 358 17.28 4.70 29.68
CA ASN A 358 18.58 4.81 29.01
C ASN A 358 19.73 5.19 29.97
N ALA A 359 19.41 5.81 31.11
CA ALA A 359 20.38 6.20 32.13
C ALA A 359 20.76 5.06 33.07
N LEU A 360 20.04 3.93 33.03
CA LEU A 360 20.37 2.75 33.83
C LEU A 360 21.73 2.18 33.41
N ASP A 361 22.68 2.18 34.33
CA ASP A 361 24.03 1.60 34.16
C ASP A 361 24.09 0.12 34.58
N VAL A 362 23.09 -0.34 35.35
CA VAL A 362 22.92 -1.73 35.79
C VAL A 362 21.50 -2.23 35.51
N VAL A 363 21.35 -3.55 35.40
CA VAL A 363 20.03 -4.17 35.21
C VAL A 363 19.17 -3.93 36.45
N CYS A 364 18.05 -3.23 36.25
CA CYS A 364 17.01 -3.07 37.25
C CYS A 364 15.93 -4.14 37.02
N PHE A 365 15.22 -4.58 38.06
CA PHE A 365 14.14 -5.55 37.94
C PHE A 365 12.82 -4.90 38.34
N GLY A 366 11.85 -4.89 37.42
CA GLY A 366 10.54 -4.29 37.62
C GLY A 366 9.49 -5.35 37.95
N ARG A 367 8.75 -5.17 39.04
CA ARG A 367 7.54 -5.98 39.30
C ARG A 367 6.38 -5.40 38.52
N VAL A 368 5.95 -6.13 37.50
CA VAL A 368 4.80 -5.82 36.66
C VAL A 368 3.58 -6.53 37.23
N THR A 369 2.48 -5.80 37.43
CA THR A 369 1.20 -6.37 37.89
C THR A 369 0.49 -7.11 36.76
N ALA A 370 -0.54 -7.90 37.10
CA ALA A 370 -1.41 -8.53 36.11
C ALA A 370 -2.10 -7.50 35.17
N ASP A 371 -2.26 -6.25 35.61
CA ASP A 371 -2.81 -5.17 34.79
C ASP A 371 -1.74 -4.46 33.94
N GLY A 372 -0.47 -4.90 33.99
CA GLY A 372 0.61 -4.31 33.19
C GLY A 372 1.25 -3.04 33.76
N ARG A 373 0.98 -2.71 35.04
CA ARG A 373 1.58 -1.54 35.72
C ARG A 373 2.83 -1.93 36.48
N LEU A 374 3.79 -1.01 36.57
CA LEU A 374 4.98 -1.20 37.40
C LEU A 374 4.65 -0.92 38.88
N ALA A 375 4.75 -1.93 39.73
CA ALA A 375 4.45 -1.84 41.17
C ALA A 375 5.70 -1.69 42.05
N GLY A 376 6.90 -1.93 41.52
CA GLY A 376 8.13 -1.79 42.27
C GLY A 376 9.37 -2.08 41.43
N LEU A 377 10.52 -1.63 41.93
CA LEU A 377 11.83 -1.76 41.31
C LEU A 377 12.80 -2.41 42.29
N PHE A 378 13.67 -3.26 41.78
CA PHE A 378 14.52 -4.14 42.58
C PHE A 378 15.90 -4.34 41.94
N HIS A 379 16.91 -4.65 42.76
CA HIS A 379 18.25 -5.02 42.31
C HIS A 379 18.40 -6.50 41.94
N ASP A 380 17.41 -7.33 42.25
CA ASP A 380 17.45 -8.77 42.01
C ASP A 380 16.14 -9.28 41.41
N ALA A 381 16.27 -10.37 40.64
CA ALA A 381 15.15 -11.05 40.00
C ALA A 381 14.12 -11.62 40.99
N ALA A 382 14.51 -11.84 42.26
CA ALA A 382 13.59 -12.31 43.30
C ALA A 382 12.72 -11.17 43.88
N GLY A 383 13.04 -9.91 43.58
CA GLY A 383 12.29 -8.75 44.07
C GLY A 383 12.41 -8.54 45.57
N THR A 384 13.57 -8.85 46.14
CA THR A 384 13.80 -8.80 47.59
C THR A 384 14.53 -7.53 48.02
N ARG A 385 15.43 -6.99 47.19
CA ARG A 385 16.17 -5.76 47.49
C ARG A 385 15.59 -4.59 46.68
N PRO A 386 14.88 -3.64 47.33
CA PRO A 386 14.28 -2.52 46.63
C PRO A 386 15.34 -1.61 46.01
N TRP A 387 14.97 -0.94 44.93
CA TRP A 387 15.82 0.06 44.29
C TRP A 387 15.96 1.31 45.21
N PRO A 388 17.18 1.78 45.49
CA PRO A 388 17.44 2.80 46.50
C PRO A 388 17.15 4.23 46.01
N ASP A 389 17.24 4.46 44.70
CA ASP A 389 17.06 5.79 44.12
C ASP A 389 15.57 6.08 43.87
N ALA A 390 15.00 6.94 44.71
CA ALA A 390 13.62 7.36 44.61
C ALA A 390 13.33 8.17 43.34
N ASP A 391 14.29 8.91 42.80
CA ASP A 391 14.10 9.75 41.62
C ASP A 391 14.03 8.90 40.35
N THR A 392 14.97 7.96 40.20
CA THR A 392 14.88 6.91 39.16
C THR A 392 13.60 6.10 39.32
N GLY A 393 13.23 5.79 40.57
CA GLY A 393 12.00 5.06 40.87
C GLY A 393 10.74 5.76 40.39
N ALA A 394 10.62 7.06 40.67
CA ALA A 394 9.51 7.89 40.21
C ALA A 394 9.47 8.02 38.69
N ALA A 395 10.63 8.21 38.04
CA ALA A 395 10.70 8.34 36.58
C ALA A 395 10.31 7.05 35.84
N LEU A 396 10.63 5.88 36.39
CA LEU A 396 10.29 4.57 35.83
C LEU A 396 8.88 4.09 36.21
N GLN A 397 8.25 4.67 37.24
CA GLN A 397 6.90 4.29 37.67
C GLN A 397 5.85 4.43 36.56
N ASP A 398 6.10 5.32 35.60
CA ASP A 398 5.25 5.55 34.45
C ASP A 398 5.43 4.58 33.29
N LEU A 399 6.33 3.61 33.39
CA LEU A 399 6.42 2.54 32.42
C LEU A 399 5.12 1.71 32.40
N ARG A 400 4.79 1.20 31.22
CA ARG A 400 3.60 0.40 30.95
C ARG A 400 4.00 -0.87 30.21
N PHE A 401 3.41 -1.98 30.59
CA PHE A 401 3.74 -3.30 30.07
C PHE A 401 2.50 -4.01 29.57
N LYS A 402 2.65 -4.82 28.52
CA LYS A 402 1.77 -5.97 28.34
C LYS A 402 2.12 -6.95 29.46
N PRO A 403 1.17 -7.41 30.28
CA PRO A 403 1.46 -8.28 31.41
C PRO A 403 1.93 -9.65 30.94
N THR A 404 2.58 -10.40 31.83
CA THR A 404 2.84 -11.82 31.56
C THR A 404 1.50 -12.57 31.55
N VAL A 405 1.34 -13.48 30.60
CA VAL A 405 0.20 -14.38 30.50
C VAL A 405 0.66 -15.81 30.70
N VAL A 406 -0.04 -16.55 31.57
CA VAL A 406 0.16 -17.99 31.80
C VAL A 406 -1.17 -18.70 31.67
N ALA A 407 -1.25 -19.70 30.79
CA ALA A 407 -2.46 -20.43 30.45
C ALA A 407 -3.66 -19.53 30.09
N GLY A 408 -3.39 -18.37 29.47
CA GLY A 408 -4.41 -17.38 29.09
C GLY A 408 -4.85 -16.40 30.19
N GLU A 409 -4.22 -16.44 31.37
CA GLU A 409 -4.49 -15.50 32.47
C GLU A 409 -3.30 -14.57 32.72
N ALA A 410 -3.58 -13.28 32.94
CA ALA A 410 -2.56 -12.31 33.25
C ALA A 410 -2.07 -12.49 34.70
N VAL A 411 -0.76 -12.53 34.90
CA VAL A 411 -0.13 -12.76 36.19
C VAL A 411 0.93 -11.70 36.47
N ALA A 412 1.12 -11.38 37.76
CA ALA A 412 2.17 -10.48 38.18
C ALA A 412 3.54 -11.17 38.06
N THR A 413 4.53 -10.47 37.51
CA THR A 413 5.87 -11.02 37.26
C THR A 413 6.96 -9.99 37.47
N ILE A 414 8.17 -10.45 37.79
CA ILE A 414 9.35 -9.60 37.83
C ILE A 414 10.09 -9.75 36.50
N VAL A 415 10.34 -8.63 35.83
CA VAL A 415 11.06 -8.60 34.54
C VAL A 415 12.29 -7.71 34.62
N PRO A 416 13.38 -8.07 33.91
CA PRO A 416 14.52 -7.19 33.79
C PRO A 416 14.15 -5.95 32.99
N LEU A 417 14.38 -4.79 33.59
CA LEU A 417 14.45 -3.47 32.97
C LEU A 417 15.94 -3.23 32.67
N ALA A 418 16.40 -3.75 31.54
CA ALA A 418 17.80 -3.67 31.12
C ALA A 418 17.96 -2.81 29.87
N VAL A 419 19.14 -2.20 29.75
CA VAL A 419 19.66 -1.55 28.54
C VAL A 419 20.22 -2.62 27.60
N PRO A 420 19.70 -2.83 26.39
CA PRO A 420 20.50 -3.37 25.31
C PRO A 420 21.25 -2.19 24.66
N THR A 421 22.46 -1.91 25.11
CA THR A 421 23.45 -1.15 24.33
C THR A 421 24.31 -2.16 23.59
N ARG A 422 23.91 -2.43 22.35
CA ARG A 422 24.79 -2.36 21.18
C ARG A 422 23.97 -2.18 19.92
#